data_AF-A0A358HMN2-F1
#
_entry.id   AF-A0A358HMN2-F1
#
_cell.length_a   1.000
_cell.length_b   1.000
_cell.length_c   1.000
_cell.angle_alpha   90.00
_cell.angle_beta   90.00
_cell.angle_gamma   90.00
#
_symmetry.space_group_name_H-M   'P 1'
#
loop_
_entity.id
_entity.type
_entity.pdbx_description
1 polymer ?
#
loop_
_entity_poly.entity_id
_entity_poly.type
_entity_poly.pdbx_seq_one_letter_code
_entity_poly.pdbx_strand_id
1 'polypeptide(L)' 'QDDGQFDTVWETEGTVVGDAWSDFLPESAKLTADWTYPWVCGNCEKPMY' A
#
# COMPACT_ATOMS: atom_id res chain seq x y z
N GLN A 1 17.67 -22.71 11.29
CA GLN A 1 18.51 -21.62 10.75
C GLN A 1 19.05 -20.87 11.96
N ASP A 2 20.37 -20.67 12.02
CA ASP A 2 21.06 -20.10 13.19
C ASP A 2 21.85 -18.82 12.85
N ASP A 3 21.81 -18.40 11.59
CA ASP A 3 22.56 -17.25 11.03
C ASP A 3 21.75 -15.94 10.98
N GLY A 4 20.50 -15.97 11.43
CA GLY A 4 19.63 -14.77 11.53
C GLY A 4 19.00 -14.33 10.20
N GLN A 5 19.07 -15.16 9.16
CA GLN A 5 18.43 -14.88 7.88
C GLN A 5 16.97 -15.40 7.85
N PHE A 6 16.16 -14.84 6.96
CA PHE A 6 14.78 -15.27 6.73
C PHE A 6 14.67 -16.04 5.42
N ASP A 7 13.94 -17.15 5.44
CA ASP A 7 13.53 -17.86 4.22
C ASP A 7 12.22 -17.26 3.68
N THR A 8 12.15 -17.10 2.35
CA THR A 8 10.91 -16.73 1.68
C THR A 8 9.99 -17.95 1.57
N VAL A 9 8.92 -17.91 2.37
CA VAL A 9 7.73 -18.77 2.39
C VAL A 9 6.95 -18.95 1.10
N TRP A 10 6.69 -17.77 0.54
CA TRP A 10 5.58 -17.49 -0.35
C TRP A 10 5.77 -16.07 -0.89
N GLU A 11 5.36 -15.87 -2.14
CA GLU A 11 5.36 -14.59 -2.82
C GLU A 11 4.18 -14.52 -3.80
N THR A 12 3.76 -13.30 -4.15
CA THR A 12 2.80 -13.06 -5.21
C THR A 12 3.47 -13.14 -6.58
N GLU A 13 2.74 -13.58 -7.61
CA GLU A 13 3.28 -13.66 -8.98
C GLU A 13 3.73 -12.30 -9.55
N GLY A 14 3.21 -11.21 -9.00
CA GLY A 14 3.56 -9.85 -9.39
C GLY A 14 3.39 -8.86 -8.25
N THR A 15 3.48 -7.57 -8.60
CA THR A 15 3.32 -6.48 -7.64
C THR A 15 1.86 -6.32 -7.22
N VAL A 16 1.63 -6.25 -5.92
CA VAL A 16 0.32 -5.90 -5.36
C VAL A 16 0.24 -4.38 -5.22
N VAL A 17 -0.81 -3.78 -5.76
CA VAL A 17 -1.05 -2.33 -5.59
C VAL A 17 -1.33 -2.06 -4.12
N GLY A 18 -0.64 -1.06 -3.56
CA GLY A 18 -0.85 -0.66 -2.18
C GLY A 18 -2.21 0.02 -2.01
N ASP A 19 -3.00 -0.48 -1.08
CA ASP A 19 -4.15 0.25 -0.54
C ASP A 19 -3.73 1.02 0.71
N ALA A 20 -4.20 2.25 0.83
CA ALA A 20 -3.85 3.11 1.95
C ALA A 20 -4.49 2.66 3.26
N TRP A 21 -5.69 2.05 3.19
CA TRP A 21 -6.47 1.70 4.37
C TRP A 21 -7.18 0.36 4.20
N SER A 22 -7.53 -0.30 5.31
CA SER A 22 -8.20 -1.61 5.25
C SER A 22 -9.71 -1.46 5.03
N ASP A 23 -10.26 -2.17 4.06
CA ASP A 23 -11.71 -2.30 3.82
C ASP A 23 -12.50 -2.92 4.99
N PHE A 24 -11.80 -3.61 5.90
CA PHE A 24 -12.43 -4.37 6.98
C PHE A 24 -12.52 -3.61 8.31
N LEU A 25 -11.86 -2.46 8.42
CA LEU A 25 -11.88 -1.65 9.63
C LEU A 25 -12.83 -0.46 9.43
N PRO A 26 -13.92 -0.33 10.22
CA PRO A 26 -14.86 0.78 10.09
C PRO A 26 -14.21 2.16 10.22
N GLU A 27 -13.13 2.27 10.99
CA GLU A 27 -12.38 3.50 11.19
C GLU A 27 -11.64 3.94 9.92
N SER A 28 -11.19 3.00 9.10
CA SER A 28 -10.49 3.26 7.84
C SER A 28 -11.35 3.99 6.81
N ALA A 29 -12.66 3.73 6.81
CA ALA A 29 -13.58 4.26 5.81
C ALA A 29 -13.66 5.80 5.78
N LYS A 30 -13.23 6.46 6.86
CA LYS A 30 -13.24 7.93 6.98
C LYS A 30 -11.87 8.55 6.69
N LEU A 31 -10.83 7.75 6.50
CA LEU A 31 -9.47 8.22 6.31
C LEU A 31 -9.20 8.43 4.82
N THR A 32 -8.53 9.53 4.51
CA THR A 32 -8.02 9.83 3.17
C THR A 32 -6.50 9.80 3.26
N ALA A 33 -5.85 9.10 2.34
CA ALA A 33 -4.40 9.00 2.38
C ALA A 33 -3.75 10.33 1.98
N ASP A 34 -2.71 10.73 2.69
CA ASP A 34 -1.98 12.00 2.44
C ASP A 34 -1.25 12.05 1.10
N TRP A 35 -1.18 10.92 0.40
CA TRP A 35 -0.55 10.76 -0.91
C TRP A 35 -1.57 10.68 -2.06
N THR A 36 -2.87 10.84 -1.75
CA THR A 36 -3.94 10.93 -2.75
C THR A 36 -3.99 12.33 -3.35
N TYR A 37 -4.37 12.43 -4.63
CA TYR A 37 -4.55 13.72 -5.31
C TYR A 37 -5.50 14.64 -4.51
N PRO A 38 -5.17 15.92 -4.26
CA PRO A 38 -4.07 16.71 -4.84
C PRO A 38 -2.72 16.64 -4.08
N TRP A 39 -2.65 15.89 -2.99
CA TRP A 39 -1.47 15.77 -2.14
C TRP A 39 -0.55 14.67 -2.66
N VAL A 40 0.11 14.91 -3.78
CA VAL A 40 0.86 13.88 -4.50
C VAL A 40 2.31 13.77 -3.98
N CYS A 41 2.59 12.74 -3.17
CA CYS A 41 3.96 12.25 -3.06
C CYS A 41 4.23 11.28 -4.22
N GLY A 42 5.28 11.51 -5.02
CA GLY A 42 5.66 10.59 -6.11
C GLY A 42 5.33 11.02 -7.54
N ASN A 43 5.21 12.31 -7.84
CA ASN A 43 5.10 12.84 -9.22
C ASN A 43 3.82 12.42 -9.98
N CYS A 44 2.69 12.28 -9.30
CA CYS A 44 1.39 12.11 -9.96
C CYS A 44 0.87 13.46 -10.48
N GLU A 45 1.01 13.74 -11.78
CA GLU A 45 0.58 15.00 -12.39
C GLU A 45 -0.94 15.14 -12.60
N LYS A 46 -1.72 14.05 -12.48
CA LYS A 46 -3.17 14.06 -12.69
C LYS A 46 -3.87 12.94 -11.90
N PRO A 47 -5.13 13.12 -11.44
CA PRO A 47 -5.90 12.06 -10.82
C PRO A 47 -6.17 10.97 -11.87
N MET A 48 -5.78 9.72 -11.58
CA MET A 48 -6.23 8.58 -12.37
C MET A 48 -7.63 8.23 -11.87
N TYR A 49 -8.65 8.56 -12.67
CA TYR A 49 -10.03 8.12 -12.50
C TYR A 49 -10.24 6.75 -13.14
#